data_AF-A0AA39YW99-F1
#
_entry.id   AF-A0AA39YW99-F1
#
_cell.length_a   1.000
_cell.length_b   1.000
_cell.length_c   1.000
_cell.angle_alpha   90.00
_cell.angle_beta   90.00
_cell.angle_gamma   90.00
#
_symmetry.space_group_name_H-M   'P 1'
#
loop_
_entity.id
_entity.type
_entity.pdbx_description
1 polymer ?
#
loop_
_entity_poly.entity_id
_entity_poly.type
_entity_poly.pdbx_seq_one_letter_code
_entity_poly.pdbx_strand_id
1 'polypeptide(L)'
;MSTGFSSSLGGNSNPFGRLETSGMQRVAEEDENDMVTSPTTASFGRAPADNAGGLFRSPFGADAASDAQMTGAGRSHLDPSSYPAQFNFNRRTSVSAESLKPPTGEALDNWTPPVHPKTPEQLERLKEAISGNFLFSHLDDEQTAQVLGALIEKPIPSKDIKVITQGDTGDFFYIVENGSFDIYVSPTGKVEPGLDGAGKKVSTIGAGGSFGELALMYNAPRAATVISAEPNCTLWALDRMTFRRILMESTFARRRMYEGFLEEVPLLSSLTPYERSKIADALKSEKFPAGHTIICEGDPGDSFYLLVDGEAVALRRGDETPVKHYKKGDFFGELALLNDAPRAASVVSTTEVKVVSLGKSAFQRLLGPVESIMRRTKYVGVQPGVEEMDPLQTV
;
A
#
# COMPACT_ATOMS: atom_id res chain seq x y z
N MET A 1 43.44 59.06 -17.90
CA MET A 1 44.31 58.19 -17.07
C MET A 1 43.56 56.86 -16.94
N SER A 2 43.71 55.92 -17.88
CA SER A 2 44.64 54.77 -17.79
C SER A 2 44.57 54.12 -16.40
N THR A 3 43.98 52.96 -16.20
CA THR A 3 44.37 51.59 -16.66
C THR A 3 43.31 50.61 -16.09
N GLY A 4 42.87 49.55 -16.78
CA GLY A 4 43.51 48.23 -16.87
C GLY A 4 43.33 47.43 -15.56
N PHE A 5 42.93 46.16 -15.46
CA PHE A 5 42.95 45.01 -16.36
C PHE A 5 42.10 43.87 -15.75
N SER A 6 41.84 42.84 -16.56
CA SER A 6 41.00 41.67 -16.33
C SER A 6 41.52 40.64 -15.32
N SER A 7 40.60 39.74 -14.97
CA SER A 7 40.72 38.50 -14.18
C SER A 7 41.80 37.49 -14.60
N SER A 8 42.25 36.67 -13.63
CA SER A 8 42.77 35.32 -13.88
C SER A 8 42.53 34.37 -12.69
N LEU A 9 41.87 33.25 -12.98
CA LEU A 9 41.92 31.91 -12.37
C LEU A 9 42.59 31.66 -11.01
N GLY A 10 41.91 30.85 -10.19
CA GLY A 10 42.51 29.65 -9.61
C GLY A 10 42.37 29.46 -8.10
N GLY A 11 41.94 28.26 -7.68
CA GLY A 11 42.25 27.71 -6.35
C GLY A 11 41.06 27.46 -5.43
N ASN A 12 40.33 26.37 -5.66
CA ASN A 12 39.37 25.82 -4.70
C ASN A 12 40.14 25.00 -3.67
N SER A 13 40.32 25.52 -2.45
CA SER A 13 40.89 24.79 -1.31
C SER A 13 39.84 24.61 -0.21
N ASN A 14 39.40 23.37 0.00
CA ASN A 14 38.58 22.93 1.12
C ASN A 14 39.30 23.19 2.46
N PRO A 15 38.65 23.77 3.48
CA PRO A 15 39.30 24.18 4.73
C PRO A 15 39.16 23.18 5.91
N PHE A 16 38.90 21.89 5.71
CA PHE A 16 38.85 20.95 6.84
C PHE A 16 39.72 19.70 6.59
N GLY A 17 40.87 19.69 7.25
CA GLY A 17 41.79 18.55 7.34
C GLY A 17 41.48 17.59 8.50
N ARG A 18 41.73 16.31 8.23
CA ARG A 18 42.30 15.21 9.07
C ARG A 18 42.73 15.60 10.50
N LEU A 19 42.61 14.79 11.56
CA LEU A 19 42.80 13.34 11.81
C LEU A 19 42.24 13.08 13.26
N GLU A 20 41.63 11.97 13.69
CA GLU A 20 42.23 10.68 14.10
C GLU A 20 41.16 9.66 14.50
N THR A 21 41.57 8.40 14.45
CA THR A 21 40.88 7.12 14.57
C THR A 21 40.56 6.67 16.00
N SER A 22 39.38 6.08 16.23
CA SER A 22 39.23 4.85 17.04
C SER A 22 37.81 4.25 17.00
N GLY A 23 37.70 2.93 16.80
CA GLY A 23 36.58 2.11 17.28
C GLY A 23 35.36 1.90 16.37
N MET A 24 35.51 1.30 15.19
CA MET A 24 34.39 0.75 14.41
C MET A 24 34.04 -0.67 14.88
N GLN A 25 32.83 -0.86 15.42
CA GLN A 25 32.22 -2.16 15.59
C GLN A 25 31.60 -2.58 14.25
N ARG A 26 32.21 -3.59 13.60
CA ARG A 26 31.74 -4.19 12.35
C ARG A 26 30.40 -4.89 12.60
N VAL A 27 29.36 -4.47 11.88
CA VAL A 27 28.14 -5.25 11.70
C VAL A 27 28.45 -6.28 10.60
N ALA A 28 28.24 -7.56 10.90
CA ALA A 28 28.33 -8.62 9.91
C ALA A 28 27.07 -8.56 9.03
N GLU A 29 27.25 -8.28 7.74
CA GLU A 29 26.23 -8.50 6.73
C GLU A 29 26.16 -10.00 6.47
N GLU A 30 25.02 -10.63 6.78
CA GLU A 30 24.74 -12.01 6.39
C GLU A 30 24.28 -12.01 4.92
N ASP A 31 25.06 -12.66 4.06
CA ASP A 31 24.77 -12.82 2.63
C ASP A 31 23.47 -13.64 2.44
N GLU A 32 22.39 -12.97 2.02
CA GLU A 32 21.20 -13.60 1.44
C GLU A 32 21.57 -14.14 0.04
N ASN A 33 21.82 -15.44 -0.03
CA ASN A 33 21.99 -16.17 -1.30
C ASN A 33 20.60 -16.54 -1.88
N ASP A 34 19.85 -15.53 -2.34
CA ASP A 34 18.60 -15.73 -3.10
C ASP A 34 18.83 -15.32 -4.56
N MET A 35 19.13 -16.31 -5.41
CA MET A 35 19.17 -16.13 -6.87
C MET A 35 17.75 -16.04 -7.42
N VAL A 36 17.13 -14.87 -7.34
CA VAL A 36 16.02 -14.49 -8.23
C VAL A 36 16.56 -13.47 -9.23
N THR A 37 16.91 -13.97 -10.41
CA THR A 37 17.40 -13.16 -11.53
C THR A 37 16.32 -12.18 -11.97
N SER A 38 16.66 -10.88 -11.99
CA SER A 38 15.86 -9.85 -12.64
C SER A 38 15.72 -10.16 -14.15
N PRO A 39 14.55 -10.02 -14.80
CA PRO A 39 14.33 -10.47 -16.18
C PRO A 39 15.00 -9.60 -17.26
N THR A 40 15.92 -8.70 -16.89
CA THR A 40 16.66 -7.85 -17.83
C THR A 40 18.16 -8.05 -17.83
N THR A 41 18.68 -9.05 -17.11
CA THR A 41 20.13 -9.33 -17.11
C THR A 41 20.48 -10.46 -18.08
N ALA A 42 21.02 -10.12 -19.26
CA ALA A 42 21.66 -11.09 -20.14
C ALA A 42 23.00 -11.52 -19.53
N SER A 43 22.99 -12.58 -18.72
CA SER A 43 24.19 -13.19 -18.16
C SER A 43 24.54 -14.46 -18.93
N PHE A 44 25.45 -14.36 -19.89
CA PHE A 44 26.11 -15.54 -20.47
C PHE A 44 27.20 -16.01 -19.51
N GLY A 45 26.81 -16.89 -18.59
CA GLY A 45 27.71 -17.64 -17.72
C GLY A 45 28.45 -18.72 -18.51
N ARG A 46 29.79 -18.60 -18.52
CA ARG A 46 30.75 -19.56 -19.04
C ARG A 46 30.83 -20.77 -18.10
N ALA A 47 30.48 -21.97 -18.59
CA ALA A 47 30.74 -23.25 -17.93
C ALA A 47 31.65 -24.14 -18.80
N PRO A 48 32.46 -25.03 -18.19
CA PRO A 48 33.58 -25.69 -18.84
C PRO A 48 33.16 -26.91 -19.67
N ALA A 49 34.07 -27.30 -20.55
CA ALA A 49 33.93 -28.37 -21.53
C ALA A 49 33.67 -29.75 -20.90
N ASP A 50 32.71 -30.49 -21.47
CA ASP A 50 32.83 -31.93 -21.66
C ASP A 50 32.03 -32.39 -22.88
N ASN A 51 32.56 -33.43 -23.51
CA ASN A 51 32.37 -33.88 -24.89
C ASN A 51 31.32 -35.00 -24.98
N ALA A 52 30.32 -34.88 -25.88
CA ALA A 52 29.80 -35.99 -26.73
C ALA A 52 28.50 -35.63 -27.50
N GLY A 53 28.47 -35.98 -28.79
CA GLY A 53 27.27 -36.43 -29.50
C GLY A 53 26.39 -35.38 -30.19
N GLY A 54 26.60 -35.16 -31.49
CA GLY A 54 25.82 -34.22 -32.30
C GLY A 54 24.43 -34.73 -32.73
N LEU A 55 23.68 -33.83 -33.39
CA LEU A 55 22.83 -34.02 -34.59
C LEU A 55 21.84 -32.84 -34.68
N PHE A 56 22.12 -31.87 -35.55
CA PHE A 56 21.19 -31.28 -36.54
C PHE A 56 21.79 -29.97 -37.10
N ARG A 57 21.83 -29.88 -38.42
CA ARG A 57 22.56 -28.91 -39.23
C ARG A 57 21.58 -28.03 -40.00
N SER A 58 21.77 -26.71 -39.90
CA SER A 58 21.46 -25.64 -40.89
C SER A 58 19.97 -25.23 -41.07
N PRO A 59 19.62 -24.01 -41.59
CA PRO A 59 20.32 -23.34 -42.69
C PRO A 59 20.17 -21.79 -42.77
N PHE A 60 21.16 -21.01 -42.32
CA PHE A 60 21.50 -19.71 -42.95
C PHE A 60 22.99 -19.45 -42.68
N GLY A 61 23.83 -19.77 -43.69
CA GLY A 61 25.23 -19.36 -43.76
C GLY A 61 25.31 -17.87 -44.12
N ALA A 62 26.39 -17.15 -43.84
CA ALA A 62 27.74 -17.28 -44.39
C ALA A 62 28.52 -16.07 -43.81
N ASP A 63 29.83 -16.01 -43.55
CA ASP A 63 30.96 -16.92 -43.72
C ASP A 63 32.05 -16.45 -42.75
N ALA A 64 32.88 -17.39 -42.30
CA ALA A 64 34.15 -17.08 -41.66
C ALA A 64 35.20 -16.83 -42.75
N ALA A 65 35.88 -15.68 -42.71
CA ALA A 65 37.12 -15.49 -43.45
C ALA A 65 38.08 -14.57 -42.69
N SER A 66 39.24 -15.17 -42.38
CA SER A 66 40.59 -14.59 -42.24
C SER A 66 40.84 -13.50 -41.20
N ASP A 67 41.68 -13.89 -40.26
CA ASP A 67 42.63 -13.05 -39.54
C ASP A 67 43.38 -12.10 -40.49
N ALA A 68 43.15 -10.80 -40.36
CA ALA A 68 43.92 -9.74 -41.00
C ALA A 68 43.96 -8.51 -40.08
N GLN A 69 45.12 -8.30 -39.50
CA GLN A 69 45.49 -7.17 -38.66
C GLN A 69 45.48 -5.87 -39.49
N MET A 70 44.53 -4.95 -39.23
CA MET A 70 44.58 -3.56 -39.71
C MET A 70 44.11 -2.57 -38.62
N THR A 71 45.10 -1.89 -38.07
CA THR A 71 45.15 -0.49 -37.63
C THR A 71 43.86 0.37 -37.69
N GLY A 72 43.50 0.95 -36.54
CA GLY A 72 42.99 2.31 -36.41
C GLY A 72 41.70 2.70 -37.15
N ALA A 73 40.55 2.56 -36.51
CA ALA A 73 39.39 3.43 -36.73
C ALA A 73 38.61 3.57 -35.42
N GLY A 74 38.29 4.81 -35.06
CA GLY A 74 37.77 5.20 -33.75
C GLY A 74 36.46 4.49 -33.38
N ARG A 75 36.26 4.32 -32.06
CA ARG A 75 34.92 4.15 -31.49
C ARG A 75 34.09 5.33 -31.98
N SER A 76 33.27 5.13 -33.00
CA SER A 76 32.28 6.11 -33.40
C SER A 76 31.39 6.36 -32.19
N HIS A 77 31.51 7.56 -31.64
CA HIS A 77 30.50 8.12 -30.76
C HIS A 77 29.15 7.90 -31.44
N LEU A 78 28.28 7.08 -30.85
CA LEU A 78 26.90 6.96 -31.31
C LEU A 78 26.32 8.36 -31.23
N ASP A 79 26.07 8.96 -32.38
CA ASP A 79 25.52 10.30 -32.47
C ASP A 79 24.11 10.27 -31.83
N PRO A 80 23.86 11.04 -30.76
CA PRO A 80 22.56 11.09 -30.10
C PRO A 80 21.43 11.53 -31.06
N SER A 81 21.79 12.12 -32.21
CA SER A 81 20.87 12.52 -33.27
C SER A 81 20.39 11.37 -34.19
N SER A 82 20.98 10.17 -34.07
CA SER A 82 20.58 9.00 -34.88
C SER A 82 19.35 8.25 -34.34
N TYR A 83 18.80 8.67 -33.20
CA TYR A 83 17.53 8.13 -32.72
C TYR A 83 16.39 8.97 -33.30
N PRO A 84 15.35 8.34 -33.91
CA PRO A 84 14.14 9.06 -34.27
C PRO A 84 13.63 9.84 -33.06
N ALA A 85 13.25 11.11 -33.22
CA ALA A 85 12.77 11.96 -32.13
C ALA A 85 11.60 11.34 -31.34
N GLN A 86 10.93 10.35 -31.93
CA GLN A 86 9.78 9.63 -31.38
C GLN A 86 10.13 8.32 -30.63
N PHE A 87 11.41 7.91 -30.58
CA PHE A 87 11.81 6.60 -30.05
C PHE A 87 11.48 6.39 -28.55
N ASN A 88 11.14 7.46 -27.82
CA ASN A 88 10.90 7.42 -26.37
C ASN A 88 9.53 7.93 -25.90
N PHE A 89 8.63 8.31 -26.81
CA PHE A 89 7.44 9.09 -26.44
C PHE A 89 6.43 8.35 -25.52
N ASN A 90 6.53 7.02 -25.41
CA ASN A 90 5.66 6.21 -24.54
C ASN A 90 6.43 5.40 -23.47
N ARG A 91 7.63 5.82 -23.05
CA ARG A 91 8.27 5.15 -21.91
C ARG A 91 7.51 5.47 -20.62
N ARG A 92 7.16 4.43 -19.87
CA ARG A 92 6.63 4.58 -18.51
C ARG A 92 7.69 5.28 -17.65
N THR A 93 7.34 6.40 -17.05
CA THR A 93 8.18 7.14 -16.12
C THR A 93 7.86 6.73 -14.69
N SER A 94 8.88 6.64 -13.85
CA SER A 94 8.68 6.41 -12.42
C SER A 94 7.94 7.58 -11.77
N VAL A 95 7.11 7.29 -10.78
CA VAL A 95 6.47 8.28 -9.91
C VAL A 95 6.82 7.97 -8.46
N SER A 96 7.00 9.02 -7.65
CA SER A 96 7.24 8.89 -6.22
C SER A 96 6.45 9.95 -5.47
N ALA A 97 6.06 9.64 -4.24
CA ALA A 97 5.58 10.61 -3.28
C ALA A 97 6.67 10.90 -2.24
N GLU A 98 6.39 11.85 -1.34
CA GLU A 98 7.22 12.14 -0.18
C GLU A 98 7.32 10.91 0.75
N SER A 99 8.51 10.68 1.30
CA SER A 99 8.71 9.63 2.30
C SER A 99 8.09 10.06 3.63
N LEU A 100 7.18 9.24 4.15
CA LEU A 100 6.63 9.38 5.49
C LEU A 100 7.21 8.26 6.36
N LYS A 101 7.73 8.61 7.54
CA LYS A 101 8.16 7.62 8.52
C LYS A 101 6.95 7.23 9.37
N PRO A 102 6.66 5.93 9.56
CA PRO A 102 5.65 5.52 10.52
C PRO A 102 6.07 5.99 11.92
N PRO A 103 5.11 6.31 12.80
CA PRO A 103 5.40 6.69 14.18
C PRO A 103 5.92 5.47 14.98
N THR A 104 7.21 5.18 14.87
CA THR A 104 7.93 4.15 15.64
C THR A 104 8.73 4.78 16.79
N GLY A 105 8.47 4.39 18.03
CA GLY A 105 9.31 4.73 19.20
C GLY A 105 9.05 6.09 19.85
N GLU A 106 10.08 6.64 20.52
CA GLU A 106 10.07 7.84 21.40
C GLU A 106 9.71 9.16 20.71
N ALA A 107 9.57 9.16 19.39
CA ALA A 107 8.95 10.25 18.63
C ALA A 107 7.54 9.83 18.22
N LEU A 108 6.64 9.74 19.20
CA LEU A 108 5.23 10.01 18.93
C LEU A 108 5.19 11.47 18.47
N ASP A 109 5.33 11.68 17.16
CA ASP A 109 4.98 12.96 16.54
C ASP A 109 3.55 13.19 17.03
N ASN A 110 3.33 14.17 17.92
CA ASN A 110 2.02 14.53 18.48
C ASN A 110 1.15 15.20 17.40
N TRP A 111 1.22 14.64 16.20
CA TRP A 111 0.48 15.07 15.05
C TRP A 111 -0.94 14.55 15.22
N THR A 112 -1.88 15.46 15.19
CA THR A 112 -3.30 15.13 15.12
C THR A 112 -3.84 15.61 13.79
N PRO A 113 -4.74 14.84 13.15
CA PRO A 113 -5.41 15.32 11.95
C PRO A 113 -6.06 16.69 12.23
N PRO A 114 -5.83 17.70 11.38
CA PRO A 114 -6.45 19.00 11.56
C PRO A 114 -7.98 18.84 11.49
N VAL A 115 -8.69 19.59 12.34
CA VAL A 115 -10.16 19.56 12.36
C VAL A 115 -10.67 20.97 12.08
N HIS A 116 -11.36 21.10 10.96
CA HIS A 116 -12.03 22.34 10.58
C HIS A 116 -13.53 22.20 10.80
N PRO A 117 -14.18 23.17 11.47
CA PRO A 117 -15.59 23.11 11.82
C PRO A 117 -16.46 23.08 10.56
N LYS A 118 -17.47 22.20 10.55
CA LYS A 118 -18.43 22.00 9.45
C LYS A 118 -19.81 21.74 10.03
N THR A 119 -20.84 22.18 9.33
CA THR A 119 -22.21 21.84 9.71
C THR A 119 -22.52 20.37 9.39
N PRO A 120 -23.50 19.75 10.07
CA PRO A 120 -23.91 18.37 9.76
C PRO A 120 -24.33 18.20 8.28
N GLU A 121 -25.00 19.20 7.71
CA GLU A 121 -25.43 19.21 6.32
C GLU A 121 -24.25 19.26 5.33
N GLN A 122 -23.20 20.02 5.65
CA GLN A 122 -21.97 20.06 4.85
C GLN A 122 -21.25 18.70 4.88
N LEU A 123 -21.19 18.05 6.04
CA LEU A 123 -20.58 16.73 6.18
C LEU A 123 -21.32 15.67 5.36
N GLU A 124 -22.65 15.71 5.31
CA GLU A 124 -23.45 14.79 4.51
C GLU A 124 -23.20 14.96 3.01
N ARG A 125 -23.22 16.21 2.51
CA ARG A 125 -22.87 16.52 1.10
C ARG A 125 -21.45 16.10 0.75
N LEU A 126 -20.49 16.36 1.64
CA LEU A 126 -19.10 15.94 1.45
C LEU A 126 -18.95 14.43 1.38
N LYS A 127 -19.64 13.70 2.26
CA LYS A 127 -19.65 12.24 2.28
C LYS A 127 -20.20 11.68 0.96
N GLU A 128 -21.28 12.27 0.44
CA GLU A 128 -21.82 11.92 -0.87
C GLU A 128 -20.81 12.22 -1.99
N ALA A 129 -20.21 13.41 -2.01
CA ALA A 129 -19.27 13.86 -3.04
C ALA A 129 -18.02 12.98 -3.15
N ILE A 130 -17.48 12.46 -2.04
CA ILE A 130 -16.29 11.59 -2.07
C ILE A 130 -16.61 10.11 -2.29
N SER A 131 -17.85 9.68 -2.09
CA SER A 131 -18.24 8.25 -2.16
C SER A 131 -17.97 7.61 -3.53
N GLY A 132 -18.06 8.39 -4.61
CA GLY A 132 -17.79 7.93 -5.98
C GLY A 132 -16.31 7.85 -6.34
N ASN A 133 -15.41 8.29 -5.46
CA ASN A 133 -13.98 8.35 -5.76
C ASN A 133 -13.23 7.14 -5.17
N PHE A 134 -12.44 6.48 -6.03
CA PHE A 134 -11.73 5.24 -5.69
C PHE A 134 -10.79 5.38 -4.47
N LEU A 135 -10.22 6.58 -4.25
CA LEU A 135 -9.33 6.84 -3.12
C LEU A 135 -10.03 6.76 -1.77
N PHE A 136 -11.33 7.03 -1.73
CA PHE A 136 -12.12 7.08 -0.50
C PHE A 136 -13.01 5.84 -0.31
N SER A 137 -13.19 5.03 -1.36
CA SER A 137 -14.06 3.84 -1.36
C SER A 137 -13.66 2.73 -0.39
N HIS A 138 -12.40 2.70 0.06
CA HIS A 138 -11.87 1.67 0.96
C HIS A 138 -11.52 2.20 2.37
N LEU A 139 -11.95 3.42 2.70
CA LEU A 139 -11.77 3.99 4.02
C LEU A 139 -12.83 3.44 4.97
N ASP A 140 -12.43 3.15 6.21
CA ASP A 140 -13.41 2.89 7.28
C ASP A 140 -14.04 4.20 7.77
N ASP A 141 -15.04 4.09 8.65
CA ASP A 141 -15.80 5.23 9.14
C ASP A 141 -14.93 6.22 9.92
N GLU A 142 -13.94 5.74 10.66
CA GLU A 142 -13.02 6.60 11.44
C GLU A 142 -12.08 7.37 10.50
N GLN A 143 -11.51 6.69 9.51
CA GLN A 143 -10.68 7.33 8.48
C GLN A 143 -11.47 8.34 7.67
N THR A 144 -12.71 7.99 7.31
CA THR A 144 -13.62 8.89 6.59
C THR A 144 -13.89 10.14 7.42
N ALA A 145 -14.20 9.99 8.72
CA ALA A 145 -14.42 11.12 9.61
C ALA A 145 -13.18 12.00 9.77
N GLN A 146 -11.98 11.43 9.91
CA GLN A 146 -10.72 12.16 10.00
C GLN A 146 -10.43 12.95 8.72
N VAL A 147 -10.60 12.33 7.55
CA VAL A 147 -10.41 12.97 6.24
C VAL A 147 -11.42 14.11 6.03
N LEU A 148 -12.70 13.89 6.35
CA LEU A 148 -13.72 14.93 6.26
C LEU A 148 -13.47 16.07 7.24
N GLY A 149 -12.96 15.76 8.44
CA GLY A 149 -12.52 16.74 9.43
C GLY A 149 -11.39 17.64 8.92
N ALA A 150 -10.43 17.05 8.20
CA ALA A 150 -9.24 17.71 7.66
C ALA A 150 -9.48 18.60 6.44
N LEU A 151 -10.63 18.50 5.76
CA LEU A 151 -10.98 19.40 4.66
C LEU A 151 -11.08 20.84 5.15
N ILE A 152 -10.32 21.76 4.54
CA ILE A 152 -10.36 23.19 4.84
C ILE A 152 -11.20 23.94 3.80
N GLU A 153 -12.02 24.88 4.26
CA GLU A 153 -12.81 25.73 3.37
C GLU A 153 -11.89 26.72 2.64
N LYS A 154 -12.07 26.84 1.33
CA LYS A 154 -11.34 27.77 0.46
C LYS A 154 -12.34 28.60 -0.35
N PRO A 155 -12.67 29.83 0.10
CA PRO A 155 -13.56 30.72 -0.63
C PRO A 155 -12.86 31.29 -1.88
N ILE A 156 -13.60 31.40 -2.97
CA ILE A 156 -13.17 31.94 -4.27
C ILE A 156 -14.05 33.16 -4.59
N PRO A 157 -13.59 34.39 -4.28
CA PRO A 157 -14.45 35.57 -4.25
C PRO A 157 -14.88 36.07 -5.63
N SER A 158 -14.12 35.77 -6.68
CA SER A 158 -14.36 36.33 -8.02
C SER A 158 -14.35 35.26 -9.10
N LYS A 159 -15.02 35.57 -10.21
CA LYS A 159 -14.93 34.83 -11.45
C LYS A 159 -13.52 34.91 -12.03
N ASP A 160 -13.14 33.94 -12.86
CA ASP A 160 -11.89 33.88 -13.62
C ASP A 160 -10.64 33.67 -12.74
N ILE A 161 -10.82 33.23 -11.49
CA ILE A 161 -9.73 32.84 -10.59
C ILE A 161 -9.28 31.42 -10.96
N LYS A 162 -8.00 31.28 -11.31
CA LYS A 162 -7.35 29.98 -11.55
C LYS A 162 -7.08 29.29 -10.21
N VAL A 163 -7.75 28.17 -9.96
CA VAL A 163 -7.60 27.37 -8.73
C VAL A 163 -6.39 26.45 -8.84
N ILE A 164 -6.25 25.79 -10.00
CA ILE A 164 -5.09 24.98 -10.36
C ILE A 164 -4.70 25.28 -11.81
N THR A 165 -3.41 25.18 -12.11
CA THR A 165 -2.86 25.42 -13.45
C THR A 165 -2.24 24.14 -13.98
N GLN A 166 -2.48 23.82 -15.24
CA GLN A 166 -1.88 22.65 -15.89
C GLN A 166 -0.35 22.74 -15.87
N GLY A 167 0.31 21.66 -15.49
CA GLY A 167 1.76 21.56 -15.37
C GLY A 167 2.31 21.89 -13.98
N ASP A 168 1.55 22.58 -13.13
CA ASP A 168 1.96 22.87 -11.75
C ASP A 168 2.00 21.60 -10.91
N THR A 169 2.81 21.60 -9.85
CA THR A 169 2.79 20.54 -8.85
C THR A 169 1.46 20.54 -8.11
N GLY A 170 0.80 19.38 -8.06
CA GLY A 170 -0.48 19.26 -7.39
C GLY A 170 -0.35 18.82 -5.94
N ASP A 171 -0.65 19.69 -4.98
CA ASP A 171 -0.53 19.36 -3.55
C ASP A 171 -1.88 19.14 -2.85
N PHE A 172 -2.97 19.55 -3.50
CA PHE A 172 -4.32 19.52 -2.93
C PHE A 172 -5.32 18.77 -3.80
N PHE A 173 -6.31 18.17 -3.15
CA PHE A 173 -7.56 17.73 -3.73
C PHE A 173 -8.66 18.74 -3.40
N TYR A 174 -9.57 19.00 -4.34
CA TYR A 174 -10.65 19.96 -4.17
C TYR A 174 -12.02 19.33 -4.42
N ILE A 175 -12.99 19.71 -3.59
CA ILE A 175 -14.41 19.37 -3.74
C ILE A 175 -15.19 20.68 -3.84
N VAL A 176 -16.14 20.76 -4.77
CA VAL A 176 -16.98 21.95 -4.97
C VAL A 176 -18.14 21.93 -3.98
N GLU A 177 -18.15 22.87 -3.05
CA GLU A 177 -19.29 23.08 -2.14
C GLU A 177 -20.39 23.88 -2.84
N ASN A 178 -20.02 25.00 -3.47
CA ASN A 178 -20.94 25.87 -4.17
C ASN A 178 -20.26 26.57 -5.35
N GLY A 179 -21.05 26.88 -6.39
CA GLY A 179 -20.60 27.51 -7.62
C GLY A 179 -20.17 26.51 -8.70
N SER A 180 -19.58 27.03 -9.77
CA SER A 180 -19.18 26.26 -10.94
C SER A 180 -17.76 26.59 -11.39
N PHE A 181 -17.06 25.58 -11.90
CA PHE A 181 -15.66 25.67 -12.31
C PHE A 181 -15.44 25.06 -13.69
N ASP A 182 -14.78 25.80 -14.56
CA ASP A 182 -14.45 25.39 -15.92
C ASP A 182 -13.07 24.74 -15.97
N ILE A 183 -13.00 23.58 -16.64
CA ILE A 183 -11.77 22.83 -16.85
C ILE A 183 -11.24 23.10 -18.26
N TYR A 184 -9.98 23.52 -18.35
CA TYR A 184 -9.28 23.75 -19.60
C TYR A 184 -8.06 22.83 -19.70
N VAL A 185 -7.83 22.30 -20.90
CA VAL A 185 -6.66 21.46 -21.19
C VAL A 185 -5.95 22.01 -22.42
N SER A 186 -4.68 22.33 -22.25
CA SER A 186 -3.76 22.68 -23.32
C SER A 186 -3.19 21.42 -23.97
N PRO A 187 -3.26 21.27 -25.31
CA PRO A 187 -2.66 20.14 -26.02
C PRO A 187 -1.14 20.03 -25.85
N THR A 188 -0.47 21.15 -25.55
CA THR A 188 1.00 21.19 -25.40
C THR A 188 1.47 20.76 -24.01
N GLY A 189 0.54 20.46 -23.08
CA GLY A 189 0.88 19.99 -21.73
C GLY A 189 1.32 21.09 -20.76
N LYS A 190 1.44 22.35 -21.23
CA LYS A 190 1.81 23.53 -20.45
C LYS A 190 0.90 24.70 -20.80
N VAL A 191 0.75 25.64 -19.87
CA VAL A 191 0.04 26.91 -20.10
C VAL A 191 0.93 27.86 -20.88
N GLU A 192 0.47 28.31 -22.04
CA GLU A 192 1.20 29.25 -22.90
C GLU A 192 0.82 30.71 -22.56
N PRO A 193 1.71 31.69 -22.72
CA PRO A 193 1.37 33.10 -22.51
C PRO A 193 0.50 33.62 -23.67
N GLY A 194 -0.73 34.07 -23.40
CA GLY A 194 -1.66 34.64 -24.39
C GLY A 194 -3.13 34.56 -23.99
N LEU A 195 -4.03 35.18 -24.77
CA LEU A 195 -5.49 35.20 -24.50
C LEU A 195 -6.12 33.79 -24.42
N ASP A 196 -5.57 32.82 -25.17
CA ASP A 196 -6.04 31.43 -25.24
C ASP A 196 -5.14 30.43 -24.47
N GLY A 197 -4.23 30.94 -23.62
CA GLY A 197 -3.17 30.17 -22.97
C GLY A 197 -3.63 29.02 -22.04
N ALA A 198 -4.89 29.03 -21.61
CA ALA A 198 -5.47 27.98 -20.78
C ALA A 198 -5.78 26.68 -21.56
N GLY A 199 -5.84 26.74 -22.89
CA GLY A 199 -6.23 25.62 -23.74
C GLY A 199 -7.74 25.55 -23.99
N LYS A 200 -8.21 24.41 -24.49
CA LYS A 200 -9.63 24.21 -24.83
C LYS A 200 -10.44 23.87 -23.58
N LYS A 201 -11.61 24.50 -23.40
CA LYS A 201 -12.59 24.11 -22.38
C LYS A 201 -13.07 22.68 -22.64
N VAL A 202 -12.85 21.78 -21.69
CA VAL A 202 -13.20 20.36 -21.79
C VAL A 202 -14.51 20.07 -21.06
N SER A 203 -14.71 20.65 -19.87
CA SER A 203 -15.89 20.39 -19.05
C SER A 203 -16.13 21.52 -18.04
N THR A 204 -17.28 21.49 -17.37
CA THR A 204 -17.63 22.34 -16.22
C THR A 204 -18.05 21.43 -15.07
N ILE A 205 -17.55 21.71 -13.86
CA ILE A 205 -17.87 21.00 -12.62
C ILE A 205 -18.70 21.92 -11.73
N GLY A 206 -19.84 21.42 -11.23
CA GLY A 206 -20.67 22.11 -10.24
C GLY A 206 -20.53 21.52 -8.84
N ALA A 207 -21.40 21.97 -7.92
CA ALA A 207 -21.47 21.47 -6.56
C ALA A 207 -21.55 19.92 -6.48
N GLY A 208 -20.83 19.34 -5.52
CA GLY A 208 -20.68 17.90 -5.35
C GLY A 208 -19.62 17.26 -6.25
N GLY A 209 -19.16 17.97 -7.29
CA GLY A 209 -18.05 17.51 -8.11
C GLY A 209 -16.70 17.74 -7.43
N SER A 210 -15.67 17.01 -7.88
CA SER A 210 -14.32 17.10 -7.32
C SER A 210 -13.25 17.07 -8.40
N PHE A 211 -12.06 17.57 -8.09
CA PHE A 211 -10.93 17.58 -9.02
C PHE A 211 -9.58 17.55 -8.29
N GLY A 212 -8.57 17.02 -8.98
CA GLY A 212 -7.21 16.99 -8.47
C GLY A 212 -6.90 15.84 -7.51
N GLU A 213 -7.71 14.79 -7.47
CA GLU A 213 -7.54 13.61 -6.59
C GLU A 213 -6.18 12.91 -6.74
N LEU A 214 -5.63 12.85 -7.95
CA LEU A 214 -4.33 12.21 -8.21
C LEU A 214 -3.18 12.89 -7.45
N ALA A 215 -3.34 14.17 -7.09
CA ALA A 215 -2.40 14.88 -6.22
C ALA A 215 -2.29 14.27 -4.82
N LEU A 216 -3.26 13.48 -4.36
CA LEU A 216 -3.17 12.81 -3.06
C LEU A 216 -2.28 11.56 -3.11
N MET A 217 -2.08 10.98 -4.30
CA MET A 217 -1.36 9.71 -4.46
C MET A 217 0.13 9.91 -4.68
N TYR A 218 0.52 10.83 -5.55
CA TYR A 218 1.92 11.07 -5.91
C TYR A 218 2.13 12.51 -6.38
N ASN A 219 3.41 12.90 -6.45
CA ASN A 219 3.77 14.20 -6.99
C ASN A 219 3.61 14.21 -8.52
N ALA A 220 2.39 14.50 -8.97
CA ALA A 220 2.02 14.59 -10.37
C ALA A 220 1.81 16.05 -10.79
N PRO A 221 2.31 16.45 -11.97
CA PRO A 221 1.88 17.68 -12.61
C PRO A 221 0.36 17.66 -12.84
N ARG A 222 -0.31 18.80 -12.65
CA ARG A 222 -1.74 18.94 -12.95
C ARG A 222 -1.97 18.70 -14.45
N ALA A 223 -2.94 17.84 -14.77
CA ALA A 223 -3.30 17.54 -16.16
C ALA A 223 -4.16 18.63 -16.82
N ALA A 224 -4.76 19.52 -16.03
CA ALA A 224 -5.68 20.54 -16.51
C ALA A 224 -5.61 21.81 -15.65
N THR A 225 -6.03 22.92 -16.23
CA THR A 225 -6.27 24.19 -15.54
C THR A 225 -7.74 24.28 -15.13
N VAL A 226 -8.04 24.70 -13.91
CA VAL A 226 -9.42 24.85 -13.41
C VAL A 226 -9.63 26.29 -12.96
N ILE A 227 -10.70 26.90 -13.45
CA ILE A 227 -10.99 28.33 -13.30
C ILE A 227 -12.42 28.51 -12.77
N SER A 228 -12.65 29.43 -11.83
CA SER A 228 -14.01 29.77 -11.40
C SER A 228 -14.83 30.36 -12.55
N ALA A 229 -15.99 29.75 -12.85
CA ALA A 229 -16.90 30.24 -13.88
C ALA A 229 -17.83 31.34 -13.36
N GLU A 230 -17.98 31.44 -12.04
CA GLU A 230 -18.87 32.36 -11.33
C GLU A 230 -18.15 32.99 -10.11
N PRO A 231 -18.61 34.17 -9.62
CA PRO A 231 -18.11 34.74 -8.37
C PRO A 231 -18.67 34.03 -7.13
N ASN A 232 -18.07 34.25 -5.96
CA ASN A 232 -18.51 33.71 -4.66
C ASN A 232 -18.63 32.17 -4.63
N CYS A 233 -17.71 31.46 -5.26
CA CYS A 233 -17.65 30.00 -5.19
C CYS A 233 -16.96 29.55 -3.90
N THR A 234 -17.26 28.33 -3.44
CA THR A 234 -16.62 27.73 -2.26
C THR A 234 -16.10 26.34 -2.60
N LEU A 235 -14.86 26.07 -2.22
CA LEU A 235 -14.22 24.77 -2.34
C LEU A 235 -13.87 24.22 -0.96
N TRP A 236 -13.85 22.90 -0.83
CA TRP A 236 -13.12 22.21 0.23
C TRP A 236 -11.79 21.73 -0.31
N ALA A 237 -10.70 21.94 0.42
CA ALA A 237 -9.36 21.52 0.04
C ALA A 237 -8.79 20.50 1.04
N LEU A 238 -8.15 19.46 0.54
CA LEU A 238 -7.41 18.48 1.35
C LEU A 238 -5.98 18.39 0.82
N ASP A 239 -4.99 18.52 1.70
CA ASP A 239 -3.59 18.39 1.30
C ASP A 239 -3.14 16.92 1.27
N ARG A 240 -2.20 16.63 0.36
CA ARG A 240 -1.62 15.29 0.18
C ARG A 240 -1.02 14.73 1.47
N MET A 241 -0.29 15.54 2.21
CA MET A 241 0.48 15.09 3.36
C MET A 241 -0.45 14.66 4.50
N THR A 242 -1.49 15.44 4.78
CA THR A 242 -2.53 15.11 5.75
C THR A 242 -3.27 13.86 5.34
N PHE A 243 -3.72 13.74 4.09
CA PHE A 243 -4.39 12.52 3.62
C PHE A 243 -3.51 11.28 3.81
N ARG A 244 -2.25 11.33 3.35
CA ARG A 244 -1.32 10.20 3.49
C ARG A 244 -0.97 9.90 4.95
N ARG A 245 -0.84 10.91 5.81
CA ARG A 245 -0.59 10.71 7.24
C ARG A 245 -1.77 10.04 7.94
N ILE A 246 -3.02 10.47 7.68
CA ILE A 246 -4.24 9.84 8.20
C ILE A 246 -4.24 8.34 7.88
N LEU A 247 -4.03 7.99 6.60
CA LEU A 247 -4.01 6.59 6.15
C LEU A 247 -2.85 5.79 6.74
N MET A 248 -1.66 6.37 6.79
CA MET A 248 -0.47 5.68 7.32
C MET A 248 -0.58 5.45 8.82
N GLU A 249 -1.03 6.44 9.58
CA GLU A 249 -1.13 6.36 11.03
C GLU A 249 -2.17 5.34 11.48
N SER A 250 -3.34 5.31 10.83
CA SER A 250 -4.38 4.34 11.15
C SER A 250 -4.01 2.91 10.80
N THR A 251 -3.40 2.70 9.63
CA THR A 251 -2.91 1.37 9.21
C THR A 251 -1.79 0.89 10.13
N PHE A 252 -0.87 1.78 10.51
CA PHE A 252 0.22 1.46 11.44
C PHE A 252 -0.28 1.19 12.86
N ALA A 253 -1.19 2.02 13.38
CA ALA A 253 -1.79 1.84 14.70
C ALA A 253 -2.57 0.51 14.76
N ARG A 254 -3.34 0.18 13.71
CA ARG A 254 -4.03 -1.10 13.57
C ARG A 254 -3.06 -2.27 13.54
N ARG A 255 -2.00 -2.20 12.72
CA ARG A 255 -0.97 -3.25 12.63
C ARG A 255 -0.30 -3.47 13.99
N ARG A 256 0.11 -2.40 14.67
CA ARG A 256 0.75 -2.47 15.99
C ARG A 256 -0.18 -3.04 17.06
N MET A 257 -1.45 -2.63 17.06
CA MET A 257 -2.47 -3.20 17.96
C MET A 257 -2.62 -4.70 17.75
N TYR A 258 -2.70 -5.16 16.49
CA TYR A 258 -2.80 -6.59 16.21
C TYR A 258 -1.53 -7.35 16.47
N GLU A 259 -0.35 -6.83 16.13
CA GLU A 259 0.93 -7.49 16.44
C GLU A 259 1.09 -7.69 17.96
N GLY A 260 0.77 -6.68 18.77
CA GLY A 260 0.78 -6.80 20.22
C GLY A 260 -0.23 -7.82 20.74
N PHE A 261 -1.45 -7.83 20.19
CA PHE A 261 -2.44 -8.86 20.54
C PHE A 261 -2.00 -10.28 20.13
N LEU A 262 -1.46 -10.46 18.93
CA LEU A 262 -1.01 -11.76 18.42
C LEU A 262 0.20 -12.29 19.20
N GLU A 263 1.00 -11.41 19.81
CA GLU A 263 2.07 -11.78 20.74
C GLU A 263 1.53 -12.32 22.08
N GLU A 264 0.40 -11.79 22.57
CA GLU A 264 -0.27 -12.29 23.78
C GLU A 264 -0.94 -13.66 23.57
N VAL A 265 -1.29 -14.02 22.33
CA VAL A 265 -2.01 -15.26 22.00
C VAL A 265 -1.07 -16.47 22.14
N PRO A 266 -1.31 -17.39 23.11
CA PRO A 266 -0.38 -18.51 23.35
C PRO A 266 -0.18 -19.42 22.14
N LEU A 267 -1.22 -19.60 21.33
CA LEU A 267 -1.18 -20.40 20.10
C LEU A 267 -0.12 -19.89 19.10
N LEU A 268 0.09 -18.57 19.05
CA LEU A 268 0.93 -17.90 18.07
C LEU A 268 2.30 -17.50 18.62
N SER A 269 2.59 -17.85 19.88
CA SER A 269 3.85 -17.54 20.56
C SER A 269 5.10 -18.12 19.88
N SER A 270 4.94 -19.20 19.11
CA SER A 270 6.02 -19.84 18.35
C SER A 270 6.36 -19.13 17.03
N LEU A 271 5.53 -18.20 16.57
CA LEU A 271 5.74 -17.48 15.31
C LEU A 271 6.76 -16.36 15.49
N THR A 272 7.57 -16.13 14.47
CA THR A 272 8.48 -14.99 14.40
C THR A 272 7.70 -13.66 14.29
N PRO A 273 8.30 -12.52 14.65
CA PRO A 273 7.67 -11.21 14.46
C PRO A 273 7.23 -10.97 13.01
N TYR A 274 8.04 -11.38 12.03
CA TYR A 274 7.73 -11.25 10.61
C TYR A 274 6.50 -12.06 10.19
N GLU A 275 6.36 -13.30 10.68
CA GLU A 275 5.16 -14.13 10.43
C GLU A 275 3.91 -13.53 11.08
N ARG A 276 3.99 -13.06 12.33
CA ARG A 276 2.88 -12.35 13.00
C ARG A 276 2.46 -11.12 12.23
N SER A 277 3.43 -10.38 11.68
CA SER A 277 3.19 -9.18 10.88
C SER A 277 2.41 -9.49 9.59
N LYS A 278 2.72 -10.60 8.91
CA LYS A 278 1.94 -11.07 7.75
C LYS A 278 0.52 -11.47 8.11
N ILE A 279 0.32 -12.07 9.29
CA ILE A 279 -1.01 -12.41 9.79
C ILE A 279 -1.78 -11.13 10.09
N ALA A 280 -1.19 -10.18 10.82
CA ALA A 280 -1.79 -8.89 11.15
C ALA A 280 -2.32 -8.14 9.92
N ASP A 281 -1.57 -8.16 8.81
CA ASP A 281 -1.98 -7.56 7.53
C ASP A 281 -3.18 -8.25 6.85
N ALA A 282 -3.44 -9.52 7.18
CA ALA A 282 -4.53 -10.31 6.60
C ALA A 282 -5.80 -10.38 7.47
N LEU A 283 -5.73 -9.87 8.71
CA LEU A 283 -6.86 -9.89 9.65
C LEU A 283 -7.91 -8.83 9.30
N LYS A 284 -9.18 -9.19 9.48
CA LYS A 284 -10.32 -8.28 9.38
C LYS A 284 -11.01 -8.15 10.73
N SER A 285 -11.34 -6.92 11.16
CA SER A 285 -12.08 -6.71 12.40
C SER A 285 -13.57 -6.91 12.19
N GLU A 286 -14.20 -7.66 13.09
CA GLU A 286 -15.66 -7.82 13.13
C GLU A 286 -16.15 -7.61 14.57
N LYS A 287 -17.35 -7.05 14.70
CA LYS A 287 -17.99 -6.80 16.00
C LYS A 287 -19.37 -7.43 16.01
N PHE A 288 -19.72 -8.09 17.10
CA PHE A 288 -21.02 -8.73 17.25
C PHE A 288 -21.65 -8.33 18.59
N PRO A 289 -22.96 -8.02 18.60
CA PRO A 289 -23.67 -7.73 19.85
C PRO A 289 -23.82 -9.01 20.69
N ALA A 290 -24.19 -8.88 21.97
CA ALA A 290 -24.47 -10.01 22.84
C ALA A 290 -25.65 -10.86 22.31
N GLY A 291 -25.53 -12.18 22.43
CA GLY A 291 -26.51 -13.16 21.96
C GLY A 291 -26.46 -13.45 20.46
N HIS A 292 -25.50 -12.89 19.73
CA HIS A 292 -25.35 -13.09 18.30
C HIS A 292 -24.63 -14.41 17.98
N THR A 293 -25.10 -15.14 16.98
CA THR A 293 -24.44 -16.37 16.50
C THR A 293 -23.39 -16.01 15.45
N ILE A 294 -22.11 -16.16 15.81
CA ILE A 294 -20.95 -15.80 14.96
C ILE A 294 -20.70 -16.85 13.88
N ILE A 295 -20.77 -18.13 14.26
CA ILE A 295 -20.75 -19.27 13.32
C ILE A 295 -21.89 -20.21 13.69
N CYS A 296 -22.48 -20.86 12.69
CA CYS A 296 -23.58 -21.80 12.86
C CYS A 296 -23.11 -23.23 12.58
N GLU A 297 -23.53 -24.18 13.41
CA GLU A 297 -23.29 -25.61 13.19
C GLU A 297 -23.89 -26.09 11.87
N GLY A 298 -23.09 -26.84 11.11
CA GLY A 298 -23.47 -27.41 9.82
C GLY A 298 -23.15 -26.53 8.61
N ASP A 299 -22.82 -25.26 8.82
CA ASP A 299 -22.41 -24.37 7.72
C ASP A 299 -21.00 -24.74 7.21
N PRO A 300 -20.68 -24.47 5.93
CA PRO A 300 -19.30 -24.56 5.46
C PRO A 300 -18.40 -23.57 6.22
N GLY A 301 -17.20 -24.01 6.62
CA GLY A 301 -16.23 -23.11 7.23
C GLY A 301 -15.30 -22.46 6.21
N ASP A 302 -15.35 -21.14 6.10
CA ASP A 302 -14.50 -20.34 5.22
C ASP A 302 -13.55 -19.38 5.98
N SER A 303 -13.75 -19.25 7.29
CA SER A 303 -13.06 -18.25 8.12
C SER A 303 -12.66 -18.82 9.49
N PHE A 304 -11.52 -18.38 9.97
CA PHE A 304 -10.98 -18.61 11.32
C PHE A 304 -11.11 -17.32 12.13
N TYR A 305 -11.35 -17.43 13.44
CA TYR A 305 -11.58 -16.27 14.29
C TYR A 305 -10.68 -16.30 15.54
N LEU A 306 -10.14 -15.15 15.93
CA LEU A 306 -9.57 -14.92 17.26
C LEU A 306 -10.41 -13.90 18.03
N LEU A 307 -10.66 -14.18 19.32
CA LEU A 307 -11.40 -13.31 20.21
C LEU A 307 -10.48 -12.22 20.78
N VAL A 308 -10.71 -10.97 20.39
CA VAL A 308 -9.92 -9.81 20.84
C VAL A 308 -10.49 -9.24 22.13
N ASP A 309 -11.82 -9.22 22.26
CA ASP A 309 -12.53 -8.69 23.42
C ASP A 309 -13.90 -9.35 23.59
N GLY A 310 -14.37 -9.43 24.84
CA GLY A 310 -15.61 -10.07 25.22
C GLY A 310 -15.51 -11.59 25.43
N GLU A 311 -16.68 -12.23 25.54
CA GLU A 311 -16.83 -13.65 25.81
C GLU A 311 -17.81 -14.32 24.82
N ALA A 312 -17.56 -15.59 24.50
CA ALA A 312 -18.42 -16.39 23.64
C ALA A 312 -18.46 -17.85 24.11
N VAL A 313 -19.46 -18.60 23.66
CA VAL A 313 -19.64 -20.02 23.98
C VAL A 313 -19.92 -20.84 22.74
N ALA A 314 -19.34 -22.04 22.66
CA ALA A 314 -19.70 -23.05 21.66
C ALA A 314 -20.86 -23.89 22.16
N LEU A 315 -21.91 -24.01 21.34
CA LEU A 315 -23.12 -24.79 21.60
C LEU A 315 -23.35 -25.76 20.44
N ARG A 316 -23.73 -27.00 20.76
CA ARG A 316 -24.13 -27.99 19.77
C ARG A 316 -25.64 -28.11 19.72
N ARG A 317 -26.20 -28.36 18.53
CA ARG A 317 -27.63 -28.53 18.30
C ARG A 317 -28.15 -29.71 19.11
N GLY A 318 -29.08 -29.43 20.01
CA GLY A 318 -29.70 -30.41 20.88
C GLY A 318 -29.05 -30.55 22.27
N ASP A 319 -27.91 -29.88 22.51
CA ASP A 319 -27.24 -29.84 23.81
C ASP A 319 -27.38 -28.44 24.43
N GLU A 320 -27.91 -28.36 25.66
CA GLU A 320 -27.98 -27.08 26.40
C GLU A 320 -26.65 -26.72 27.08
N THR A 321 -25.75 -27.68 27.23
CA THR A 321 -24.45 -27.48 27.89
C THR A 321 -23.40 -26.98 26.90
N PRO A 322 -22.70 -25.88 27.20
CA PRO A 322 -21.60 -25.38 26.37
C PRO A 322 -20.48 -26.40 26.19
N VAL A 323 -20.07 -26.59 24.94
CA VAL A 323 -18.93 -27.45 24.55
C VAL A 323 -17.60 -26.80 24.93
N LYS A 324 -17.54 -25.46 24.88
CA LYS A 324 -16.36 -24.66 25.25
C LYS A 324 -16.77 -23.22 25.54
N HIS A 325 -16.07 -22.59 26.47
CA HIS A 325 -16.13 -21.15 26.73
C HIS A 325 -14.89 -20.48 26.15
N TYR A 326 -15.07 -19.32 25.53
CA TYR A 326 -14.03 -18.52 24.91
C TYR A 326 -13.90 -17.18 25.61
N LYS A 327 -12.65 -16.80 25.89
CA LYS A 327 -12.24 -15.49 26.42
C LYS A 327 -11.19 -14.85 25.52
N LYS A 328 -10.83 -13.60 25.81
CA LYS A 328 -9.78 -12.88 25.08
C LYS A 328 -8.54 -13.77 24.86
N GLY A 329 -8.07 -13.82 23.61
CA GLY A 329 -6.92 -14.60 23.17
C GLY A 329 -7.25 -16.02 22.70
N ASP A 330 -8.47 -16.51 22.97
CA ASP A 330 -8.93 -17.78 22.43
C ASP A 330 -9.32 -17.67 20.94
N PHE A 331 -9.43 -18.81 20.29
CA PHE A 331 -9.78 -18.94 18.89
C PHE A 331 -10.88 -19.98 18.66
N PHE A 332 -11.53 -19.89 17.51
CA PHE A 332 -12.52 -20.87 17.06
C PHE A 332 -12.69 -20.89 15.54
N GLY A 333 -13.36 -21.93 15.04
CA GLY A 333 -13.64 -22.12 13.62
C GLY A 333 -12.50 -22.77 12.84
N GLU A 334 -11.41 -23.15 13.49
CA GLU A 334 -10.28 -23.85 12.90
C GLU A 334 -10.66 -25.25 12.40
N LEU A 335 -11.52 -25.99 13.11
CA LEU A 335 -11.85 -27.39 12.80
C LEU A 335 -12.39 -27.56 11.38
N ALA A 336 -13.25 -26.64 10.94
CA ALA A 336 -13.83 -26.68 9.60
C ALA A 336 -12.78 -26.43 8.49
N LEU A 337 -11.74 -25.65 8.80
CA LEU A 337 -10.63 -25.37 7.88
C LEU A 337 -9.59 -26.51 7.87
N LEU A 338 -9.35 -27.12 9.02
CA LEU A 338 -8.37 -28.20 9.21
C LEU A 338 -8.83 -29.54 8.66
N ASN A 339 -10.13 -29.84 8.77
CA ASN A 339 -10.71 -31.13 8.40
C ASN A 339 -11.52 -31.06 7.09
N ASP A 340 -11.60 -29.88 6.46
CA ASP A 340 -12.45 -29.61 5.30
C ASP A 340 -13.90 -30.10 5.49
N ALA A 341 -14.42 -29.88 6.70
CA ALA A 341 -15.72 -30.37 7.15
C ALA A 341 -16.62 -29.19 7.56
N PRO A 342 -17.95 -29.36 7.60
CA PRO A 342 -18.86 -28.36 8.14
C PRO A 342 -18.54 -27.97 9.58
N ARG A 343 -19.00 -26.78 10.01
CA ARG A 343 -18.84 -26.30 11.39
C ARG A 343 -19.43 -27.31 12.39
N ALA A 344 -18.62 -27.74 13.36
CA ALA A 344 -19.00 -28.76 14.32
C ALA A 344 -19.93 -28.27 15.45
N ALA A 345 -19.97 -26.96 15.70
CA ALA A 345 -20.80 -26.33 16.72
C ALA A 345 -21.08 -24.88 16.32
N SER A 346 -22.16 -24.32 16.85
CA SER A 346 -22.45 -22.89 16.77
C SER A 346 -21.65 -22.14 17.83
N VAL A 347 -21.17 -20.94 17.54
CA VAL A 347 -20.54 -20.06 18.53
C VAL A 347 -21.41 -18.83 18.71
N VAL A 348 -21.81 -18.58 19.94
CA VAL A 348 -22.70 -17.48 20.31
C VAL A 348 -21.97 -16.54 21.26
N SER A 349 -22.04 -15.24 20.99
CA SER A 349 -21.48 -14.21 21.88
C SER A 349 -22.31 -14.11 23.16
N THR A 350 -21.66 -14.12 24.33
CA THR A 350 -22.33 -13.90 25.62
C THR A 350 -22.34 -12.41 25.99
N THR A 351 -21.32 -11.68 25.56
CA THR A 351 -21.22 -10.21 25.67
C THR A 351 -21.18 -9.57 24.30
N GLU A 352 -21.09 -8.24 24.22
CA GLU A 352 -20.55 -7.62 22.99
C GLU A 352 -19.13 -8.16 22.79
N VAL A 353 -18.83 -8.64 21.58
CA VAL A 353 -17.55 -9.25 21.26
C VAL A 353 -16.90 -8.54 20.07
N LYS A 354 -15.58 -8.41 20.14
CA LYS A 354 -14.75 -8.02 19.03
C LYS A 354 -13.88 -9.21 18.64
N VAL A 355 -13.97 -9.61 17.38
CA VAL A 355 -13.14 -10.68 16.83
C VAL A 355 -12.32 -10.15 15.67
N VAL A 356 -11.24 -10.87 15.36
CA VAL A 356 -10.55 -10.74 14.09
C VAL A 356 -10.70 -12.03 13.32
N SER A 357 -11.05 -11.92 12.03
CA SER A 357 -11.22 -13.04 11.14
C SER A 357 -10.08 -13.17 10.13
N LEU A 358 -9.77 -14.41 9.77
CA LEU A 358 -8.80 -14.78 8.75
C LEU A 358 -9.46 -15.78 7.80
N GLY A 359 -9.50 -15.46 6.51
CA GLY A 359 -10.10 -16.35 5.50
C GLY A 359 -9.31 -17.64 5.27
N LYS A 360 -9.97 -18.69 4.78
CA LYS A 360 -9.43 -20.06 4.58
C LYS A 360 -8.11 -20.08 3.81
N SER A 361 -8.01 -19.34 2.70
CA SER A 361 -6.78 -19.29 1.89
C SER A 361 -5.62 -18.63 2.63
N ALA A 362 -5.90 -17.59 3.42
CA ALA A 362 -4.90 -16.93 4.24
C ALA A 362 -4.49 -17.81 5.43
N PHE A 363 -5.45 -18.50 6.07
CA PHE A 363 -5.22 -19.45 7.14
C PHE A 363 -4.25 -20.56 6.70
N GLN A 364 -4.53 -21.24 5.59
CA GLN A 364 -3.69 -22.33 5.09
C GLN A 364 -2.26 -21.87 4.74
N ARG A 365 -2.12 -20.65 4.20
CA ARG A 365 -0.82 -20.10 3.80
C ARG A 365 0.00 -19.55 4.97
N LEU A 366 -0.65 -18.95 5.97
CA LEU A 366 0.02 -18.18 7.02
C LEU A 366 0.11 -18.92 8.37
N LEU A 367 -0.80 -19.86 8.65
CA LEU A 367 -0.88 -20.58 9.93
C LEU A 367 -0.44 -22.05 9.86
N GLY A 368 0.11 -22.49 8.73
CA GLY A 368 0.72 -23.81 8.58
C GLY A 368 1.69 -24.20 9.72
N PRO A 369 2.58 -23.30 10.20
CA PRO A 369 3.51 -23.64 11.28
C PRO A 369 2.81 -24.04 12.61
N VAL A 370 1.64 -23.47 12.89
CA VAL A 370 0.89 -23.69 14.15
C VAL A 370 -0.26 -24.69 13.98
N GLU A 371 -0.45 -25.24 12.79
CA GLU A 371 -1.52 -26.20 12.48
C GLU A 371 -1.48 -27.42 13.41
N SER A 372 -0.27 -27.94 13.65
CA SER A 372 -0.04 -29.08 14.55
C SER A 372 -0.44 -28.80 16.00
N ILE A 373 -0.35 -27.55 16.45
CA ILE A 373 -0.75 -27.12 17.80
C ILE A 373 -2.28 -27.05 17.86
N MET A 374 -2.93 -26.50 16.84
CA MET A 374 -4.39 -26.40 16.77
C MET A 374 -5.05 -27.78 16.83
N ARG A 375 -4.50 -28.77 16.11
CA ARG A 375 -5.00 -30.16 16.07
C ARG A 375 -4.97 -30.87 17.42
N ARG A 376 -4.19 -30.40 18.40
CA ARG A 376 -4.12 -30.99 19.75
C ARG A 376 -5.26 -30.52 20.68
N THR A 377 -6.02 -29.51 20.27
CA THR A 377 -7.10 -28.93 21.09
C THR A 377 -8.26 -29.91 21.21
N LYS A 378 -8.63 -30.26 22.45
CA LYS A 378 -9.75 -31.17 22.74
C LYS A 378 -11.02 -30.39 23.04
N TYR A 379 -12.15 -30.90 22.55
CA TYR A 379 -13.48 -30.32 22.71
C TYR A 379 -14.43 -31.38 23.29
N VAL A 380 -15.29 -30.99 24.24
CA VAL A 380 -16.20 -31.93 24.90
C VAL A 380 -17.31 -32.33 23.92
N GLY A 381 -17.49 -33.63 23.66
CA GLY A 381 -18.58 -34.11 22.79
C GLY A 381 -18.41 -33.81 21.30
N VAL A 382 -17.25 -33.30 20.87
CA VAL A 382 -16.89 -33.09 19.46
C VAL A 382 -15.74 -34.02 19.12
N GLN A 383 -15.93 -34.91 18.15
CA GLN A 383 -14.85 -35.72 17.61
C GLN A 383 -13.93 -34.81 16.78
N PRO A 384 -12.64 -34.64 17.15
CA PRO A 384 -11.74 -33.75 16.42
C PRO A 384 -11.40 -34.24 15.00
N GLY A 385 -11.92 -35.40 14.56
CA GLY A 385 -11.64 -35.99 13.24
C GLY A 385 -10.22 -36.54 13.11
N VAL A 386 -9.44 -36.54 14.19
CA VAL A 386 -8.06 -37.01 14.24
C VAL A 386 -7.98 -38.09 15.31
N GLU A 387 -8.45 -39.29 15.01
CA GLU A 387 -7.92 -40.46 15.72
C GLU A 387 -6.43 -40.57 15.36
N GLU A 388 -5.62 -40.80 16.39
CA GLU A 388 -4.17 -41.02 16.39
C GLU A 388 -3.59 -41.50 15.05
N MET A 389 -3.10 -40.58 14.22
CA MET A 389 -2.12 -40.95 13.21
C MET A 389 -0.77 -41.04 13.91
N ASP A 390 -0.53 -42.18 14.55
CA ASP A 390 0.77 -42.56 15.09
C ASP A 390 1.77 -42.60 13.93
N PRO A 391 2.82 -41.75 13.91
CA PRO A 391 3.80 -41.70 12.83
C PRO A 391 4.61 -42.99 12.67
N LEU A 392 4.38 -44.03 13.50
CA LEU A 392 5.04 -45.33 13.43
C LEU A 392 4.18 -46.48 12.89
N GLN A 393 2.93 -46.25 12.45
CA GLN A 393 2.07 -47.32 11.91
C GLN A 393 2.05 -47.46 10.38
N THR A 394 3.00 -46.86 9.67
CA THR A 394 3.24 -47.25 8.26
C THR A 394 4.60 -47.92 8.16
N VAL A 395 4.61 -49.24 8.35
CA VAL A 395 5.68 -50.16 7.91
C VAL A 395 5.21 -50.89 6.67
#